data_AF-A0A2I3BRA8-F1
#
_entry.id   AF-A0A2I3BRA8-F1
#
_cell.length_a   1.000
_cell.length_b   1.000
_cell.length_c   1.000
_cell.angle_alpha   90.00
_cell.angle_beta   90.00
_cell.angle_gamma   90.00
#
_symmetry.space_group_name_H-M   'P 1'
#
loop_
_entity.id
_entity.type
_entity.pdbx_description
1 polymer ?
#
loop_
_entity_poly.entity_id
_entity_poly.type
_entity_poly.pdbx_seq_one_letter_code
_entity_poly.pdbx_strand_id
1 'polypeptide(L)' 'MKNPSWIRKNWLLVAGVTFIGVHLGTYFIQRVAKESVRSEARGRQKNIEE' A
#
# COMPACT_ATOMS: atom_id res chain seq x y z
N MET A 1 -2.43 10.67 40.20
CA MET A 1 -1.41 10.11 39.27
C MET A 1 -2.06 10.05 37.89
N LYS A 2 -1.54 10.73 36.85
CA LYS A 2 -2.17 10.70 35.52
C LYS A 2 -2.06 9.28 34.95
N ASN A 3 -3.17 8.68 34.55
CA ASN A 3 -3.18 7.37 33.89
C ASN A 3 -2.22 7.43 32.68
N PRO A 4 -1.24 6.50 32.57
CA PRO A 4 -0.37 6.48 31.42
C PRO A 4 -1.21 6.30 30.15
N SER A 5 -0.92 7.12 29.14
CA SER A 5 -1.64 7.01 27.85
C SER A 5 -1.44 5.60 27.30
N TRP A 6 -2.53 4.97 26.87
CA TRP A 6 -2.49 3.64 26.27
C TRP A 6 -1.52 3.57 25.07
N ILE A 7 -1.43 4.65 24.30
CA ILE A 7 -0.47 4.81 23.21
C ILE A 7 0.97 4.80 23.73
N ARG A 8 1.25 5.44 24.87
CA ARG A 8 2.60 5.41 25.46
C ARG A 8 2.98 4.01 25.93
N LYS A 9 2.02 3.22 26.40
CA LYS A 9 2.25 1.82 26.81
C LYS A 9 2.46 0.89 25.60
N ASN A 10 1.81 1.18 24.48
CA ASN A 10 1.80 0.32 23.29
C ASN A 10 2.44 0.99 22.06
N TRP A 11 3.37 1.94 22.26
CA TRP A 11 3.93 2.71 21.15
C TRP A 11 4.56 1.78 20.10
N LEU A 12 5.35 0.77 20.50
CA LEU A 12 5.95 -0.16 19.55
C LEU A 12 4.92 -0.87 18.66
N LEU A 13 3.75 -1.23 19.21
CA LEU A 13 2.64 -1.78 18.43
C LEU A 13 2.10 -0.75 17.43
N VAL A 14 1.89 0.49 17.86
CA VAL A 14 1.44 1.58 16.98
C VAL A 14 2.46 1.83 15.86
N ALA A 15 3.75 1.84 16.19
CA ALA A 15 4.83 2.03 15.22
C ALA A 15 4.88 0.87 14.21
N GLY A 16 4.80 -0.37 14.68
CA GLY A 16 4.77 -1.55 13.83
C GLY A 16 3.57 -1.59 12.89
N VAL A 17 2.36 -1.34 13.41
CA VAL A 17 1.13 -1.27 12.60
C VAL A 17 1.21 -0.14 11.58
N THR A 18 1.71 1.03 11.99
CA THR A 18 1.90 2.17 11.06
C THR A 18 2.88 1.82 9.95
N PHE A 19 4.02 1.20 10.28
CA PHE A 19 5.04 0.81 9.31
C PHE A 19 4.49 -0.19 8.28
N ILE A 20 3.80 -1.23 8.76
CA ILE A 20 3.16 -2.24 7.90
C ILE A 20 2.06 -1.60 7.05
N GLY A 21 1.23 -0.75 7.63
CA GLY A 21 0.16 -0.05 6.91
C GLY A 21 0.68 0.81 5.76
N VAL A 22 1.73 1.61 6.01
CA VAL A 22 2.38 2.43 4.99
C VAL A 22 3.03 1.56 3.91
N HIS A 23 3.70 0.47 4.28
CA HIS A 23 4.31 -0.46 3.32
C HIS A 23 3.26 -1.14 2.44
N LEU A 24 2.20 -1.68 3.04
CA LEU A 24 1.14 -2.35 2.31
C LEU A 24 0.37 -1.37 1.42
N GLY A 25 0.04 -0.18 1.93
CA GLY A 25 -0.62 0.86 1.14
C GLY A 25 0.21 1.25 -0.09
N THR A 26 1.51 1.49 0.11
CA THR A 26 2.43 1.81 -0.98
C THR A 26 2.56 0.66 -1.98
N TYR A 27 2.70 -0.57 -1.48
CA TYR A 27 2.78 -1.76 -2.34
C TYR A 27 1.51 -1.96 -3.15
N PHE A 28 0.34 -1.73 -2.56
CA PHE A 28 -0.94 -1.86 -3.22
C PHE A 28 -1.09 -0.83 -4.34
N ILE A 29 -0.77 0.44 -4.07
CA ILE A 29 -0.80 1.51 -5.07
C ILE A 29 0.16 1.20 -6.24
N GLN A 30 1.40 0.79 -5.93
CA GLN A 30 2.37 0.42 -6.97
C GLN A 30 1.92 -0.80 -7.78
N ARG A 31 1.27 -1.77 -7.14
CA ARG A 31 0.74 -2.95 -7.81
C ARG A 31 -0.41 -2.58 -8.75
N VAL A 32 -1.37 -1.78 -8.27
CA VAL A 32 -2.50 -1.29 -9.08
C VAL A 32 -2.01 -0.46 -10.26
N ALA A 33 -1.05 0.44 -10.05
CA ALA A 33 -0.47 1.24 -11.13
C ALA A 33 0.27 0.38 -12.17
N LYS A 34 0.99 -0.67 -11.75
CA LYS A 34 1.62 -1.62 -12.69
C LYS A 34 0.57 -2.43 -13.45
N GLU A 35 -0.51 -2.82 -12.78
CA GLU A 35 -1.59 -3.60 -13.38
C GLU A 35 -2.40 -2.77 -14.39
N SER A 36 -2.67 -1.49 -14.10
CA SER A 36 -3.33 -0.57 -15.04
C SER A 36 -2.46 -0.31 -16.28
N VAL A 37 -1.17 -0.05 -16.11
CA VAL A 37 -0.24 0.14 -17.24
C VAL A 37 -0.12 -1.13 -18.07
N ARG A 38 -0.07 -2.31 -17.43
CA ARG A 38 -0.05 -3.59 -18.16
C ARG A 38 -1.34 -3.83 -18.94
N SER A 39 -2.49 -3.40 -18.40
CA SER A 39 -3.77 -3.47 -19.09
C SER A 39 -3.77 -2.58 -20.34
N GLU A 40 -3.26 -1.35 -20.25
CA GLU A 40 -3.13 -0.47 -21.42
C GLU A 40 -2.15 -1.03 -22.46
N ALA A 41 -1.02 -1.60 -22.02
CA ALA A 41 -0.05 -2.24 -22.93
C ALA A 41 -0.67 -3.41 -23.68
N ARG A 42 -1.46 -4.27 -23.01
CA ARG A 42 -2.22 -5.34 -23.67
C ARG A 42 -3.27 -4.82 -24.64
N GLY A 43 -3.94 -3.72 -24.30
CA GLY A 43 -4.90 -3.06 -25.20
C GLY A 43 -4.24 -2.57 -26.48
N ARG A 44 -3.04 -1.96 -26.38
CA ARG A 44 -2.27 -1.53 -27.56
C ARG A 44 -1.76 -2.71 -28.39
N GLN A 45 -1.33 -3.80 -27.76
CA GLN A 45 -0.84 -4.97 -28.49
C GLN A 45 -1.97 -5.62 -29.32
N LYS A 46 -3.19 -5.70 -28.77
CA LYS A 46 -4.35 -6.25 -29.48
C LYS A 46 -4.75 -5.41 -30.70
N ASN A 47 -4.52 -4.09 -30.69
CA ASN A 47 -4.90 -3.21 -31.80
C ASN A 47 -3.87 -3.17 -32.94
N ILE A 48 -2.67 -3.75 -32.76
CA ILE A 48 -1.66 -3.85 -33.82
C ILE A 48 -1.83 -5.16 -34.62
N GLU A 49 -2.59 -6.13 -34.10
CA GLU A 49 -2.81 -7.43 -34.73
C GLU A 49 -4.15 -7.57 -35.48
N GLU A 50 -4.94 -6.49 -35.58
CA GLU A 50 -6.19 -6.43 -36.37
C GLU A 50 -5.98 -5.58 -37.63
#